data_AF-A0A9E3MAC9-F1
#
_entry.id   AF-A0A9E3MAC9-F1
#
_cell.length_a   1.000
_cell.length_b   1.000
_cell.length_c   1.000
_cell.angle_alpha   90.00
_cell.angle_beta   90.00
_cell.angle_gamma   90.00
#
_symmetry.space_group_name_H-M   'P 1'
#
loop_
_entity.id
_entity.type
_entity.pdbx_description
1 polymer ?
#
loop_
_entity_poly.entity_id
_entity_poly.type
_entity_poly.pdbx_seq_one_letter_code
_entity_poly.pdbx_strand_id
1 'polypeptide(L)'
;MLVNNVFLRVKTALVLLLLTVVCRVAVGADRTGWKRQDVDLRMTGGSRIKAICYPQDKPPPLLGKRVRHRSKRVRKKILSAEAASQLAPLGRESTAPVYANVIESPPIDGFVPWIAVSLTDARLGDDDFYAYDINYLVGNYLTTYPQLDFAIGIYDTGATASIMGHANADRAGVFDNNLDGPFTVELIGAAGSIEAIVSLPLGLFIDGLSAIDPYPYDPNGILDMSSMVGEYNTSILLGQTPLPGAPDLPTAIGSPMAVYYAAHFQVDKQITVTHNSEEYTGPTITFYPWDDPCIPTYSNRVTLELRPPGGVVAYFPYIDFGTLEFVPMTPSVIMGNDMQGLFFFPEVDLAEPNFSATEQDEFMLDAGAQVTVISSTLAARLGLNPANPDFEVEITDVTGETTNLPGFYLDSIEIPAIGQWLSFTNVPVIMLDVASVEGGFLDGIIGMNLFNEYNFVLNGGGMNLQTPPYIEFEPIPYHIPADIAPLGGDGKVNSLDLADFAKAYLATPTSLNWNSKADMVSDAIIDCYDFTILGEYWGQELAP
;
A
#
# COMPACT_ATOMS: atom_id res chain seq x y z
N MET A 1 21.52 -16.14 -50.08
CA MET A 1 20.75 -15.14 -50.85
C MET A 1 19.32 -15.67 -51.01
N LEU A 2 18.54 -15.57 -49.93
CA LEU A 2 17.07 -15.71 -49.87
C LEU A 2 16.72 -15.27 -48.44
N VAL A 3 16.72 -13.96 -48.29
CA VAL A 3 16.35 -13.19 -47.10
C VAL A 3 15.08 -12.45 -47.49
N ASN A 4 14.18 -12.28 -46.52
CA ASN A 4 12.97 -11.46 -46.51
C ASN A 4 11.65 -12.09 -47.00
N ASN A 5 10.72 -12.31 -46.05
CA ASN A 5 9.47 -11.52 -45.91
C ASN A 5 8.33 -12.26 -45.18
N VAL A 6 8.60 -12.95 -44.07
CA VAL A 6 7.52 -13.37 -43.16
C VAL A 6 8.00 -13.30 -41.70
N PHE A 7 8.45 -12.11 -41.26
CA PHE A 7 8.40 -11.80 -39.83
C PHE A 7 6.96 -11.38 -39.54
N LEU A 8 6.13 -12.37 -39.25
CA LEU A 8 4.85 -12.15 -38.61
C LEU A 8 5.18 -11.43 -37.30
N ARG A 9 4.81 -10.15 -37.19
CA ARG A 9 4.62 -9.52 -35.87
C ARG A 9 3.55 -10.35 -35.19
N VAL A 10 3.93 -11.44 -34.55
CA VAL A 10 3.09 -12.08 -33.55
C VAL A 10 3.08 -11.05 -32.42
N LYS A 11 2.13 -10.12 -32.50
CA LYS A 11 1.64 -9.44 -31.31
C LYS A 11 0.99 -10.54 -30.47
N THR A 12 1.80 -11.35 -29.80
CA THR A 12 1.30 -12.11 -28.67
C THR A 12 0.99 -11.03 -27.66
N ALA A 13 -0.26 -10.57 -27.65
CA ALA A 13 -0.75 -9.61 -26.70
C ALA A 13 -0.83 -10.33 -25.36
N LEU A 14 0.33 -10.51 -24.72
CA LEU A 14 0.37 -10.79 -23.30
C LEU A 14 0.09 -9.44 -22.64
N VAL A 15 -1.18 -9.19 -22.36
CA VAL A 15 -1.59 -8.02 -21.57
C VAL A 15 -1.09 -8.30 -20.16
N LEU A 16 0.03 -7.67 -19.79
CA LEU A 16 0.42 -7.59 -18.40
C LEU A 16 -0.57 -6.64 -17.76
N LEU A 17 -1.52 -7.23 -17.05
CA LEU A 17 -2.61 -6.50 -16.45
C LEU A 17 -2.08 -5.83 -15.19
N LEU A 18 -1.37 -4.72 -15.36
CA LEU A 18 -1.44 -3.68 -14.34
C LEU A 18 -2.88 -3.16 -14.40
N LEU A 19 -3.52 -3.14 -13.24
CA LEU A 19 -4.96 -3.04 -13.08
C LEU A 19 -5.62 -2.14 -14.12
N THR A 20 -6.32 -2.78 -15.05
CA THR A 20 -7.05 -2.08 -16.11
C THR A 20 -8.23 -1.40 -15.46
N VAL A 21 -8.19 -0.08 -15.37
CA VAL A 21 -9.30 0.68 -14.85
C VAL A 21 -10.13 1.16 -16.04
N VAL A 22 -11.39 0.72 -16.14
CA VAL A 22 -12.27 1.11 -17.25
C VAL A 22 -13.21 2.21 -16.76
N CYS A 23 -12.79 3.46 -16.89
CA CYS A 23 -13.63 4.59 -16.53
C CYS A 23 -14.70 4.86 -17.62
N ARG A 24 -15.98 4.70 -17.28
CA ARG A 24 -17.06 5.37 -18.03
C ARG A 24 -17.18 6.80 -17.54
N VAL A 25 -16.88 7.76 -18.42
CA VAL A 25 -16.88 9.20 -18.09
C VAL A 25 -18.27 9.64 -17.62
N ALA A 26 -18.40 9.92 -16.32
CA ALA A 26 -19.46 10.77 -15.81
C ALA A 26 -18.98 12.22 -15.92
N VAL A 27 -19.67 13.03 -16.73
CA VAL A 27 -19.38 14.46 -16.83
C VAL A 27 -19.75 15.12 -15.50
N GLY A 28 -18.75 15.51 -14.71
CA GLY A 28 -18.95 16.24 -13.46
C GLY A 28 -19.68 17.55 -13.73
N ALA A 29 -20.94 17.62 -13.33
CA ALA A 29 -21.68 18.88 -13.29
C ALA A 29 -21.20 19.67 -12.06
N ASP A 30 -21.02 20.98 -12.20
CA ASP A 30 -20.79 21.87 -11.06
C ASP A 30 -22.01 21.78 -10.11
N ARG A 31 -21.88 21.00 -9.03
CA ARG A 31 -22.96 20.76 -8.08
C ARG A 31 -23.02 21.93 -7.11
N THR A 32 -24.10 22.69 -7.17
CA THR A 32 -24.33 23.80 -6.23
C THR A 32 -24.28 23.29 -4.79
N GLY A 33 -23.48 23.95 -3.94
CA GLY A 33 -23.31 23.58 -2.53
C GLY A 33 -22.22 22.55 -2.25
N TRP A 34 -21.47 22.12 -3.26
CA TRP A 34 -20.31 21.26 -3.09
C TRP A 34 -19.02 22.09 -2.95
N LYS A 35 -18.05 21.55 -2.23
CA LYS A 35 -16.70 22.08 -2.07
C LYS A 35 -15.72 21.12 -2.72
N ARG A 36 -14.72 21.68 -3.39
CA ARG A 36 -13.53 20.96 -3.86
C ARG A 36 -12.40 21.15 -2.86
N GLN A 37 -11.75 20.07 -2.48
CA GLN A 37 -10.54 20.09 -1.68
C GLN A 37 -9.43 19.37 -2.43
N ASP A 38 -8.33 20.07 -2.72
CA ASP A 38 -7.14 19.46 -3.30
C ASP A 38 -6.53 18.44 -2.35
N VAL A 39 -6.14 17.30 -2.91
CA VAL A 39 -5.45 16.20 -2.23
C VAL A 39 -4.44 15.59 -3.20
N ASP A 40 -3.61 14.68 -2.71
CA ASP A 40 -2.72 13.90 -3.59
C ASP A 40 -2.64 12.45 -3.09
N LEU A 41 -3.71 11.71 -3.36
CA LEU A 41 -3.85 10.33 -2.88
C LEU A 41 -3.56 9.33 -4.00
N ARG A 42 -2.99 8.19 -3.67
CA ARG A 42 -2.68 7.11 -4.59
C ARG A 42 -3.83 6.11 -4.67
N MET A 43 -4.09 5.65 -5.88
CA MET A 43 -4.99 4.56 -6.18
C MET A 43 -4.22 3.47 -6.92
N THR A 44 -4.86 2.31 -7.05
CA THR A 44 -4.36 1.17 -7.80
C THR A 44 -3.92 1.55 -9.23
N GLY A 45 -2.94 0.82 -9.77
CA GLY A 45 -2.48 1.00 -11.15
C GLY A 45 -1.78 2.36 -11.42
N GLY A 46 -1.23 3.01 -10.40
CA GLY A 46 -0.48 4.26 -10.53
C GLY A 46 -1.32 5.53 -10.69
N SER A 47 -2.65 5.42 -10.60
CA SER A 47 -3.56 6.58 -10.66
C SER A 47 -3.49 7.42 -9.38
N ARG A 48 -3.80 8.73 -9.47
CA ARG A 48 -3.77 9.66 -8.33
C ARG A 48 -5.07 10.47 -8.21
N ILE A 49 -5.66 10.53 -7.02
CA ILE A 49 -6.74 11.46 -6.69
C ILE A 49 -6.13 12.83 -6.43
N LYS A 50 -6.48 13.82 -7.24
CA LYS A 50 -6.03 15.21 -7.15
C LYS A 50 -6.99 16.13 -6.40
N ALA A 51 -8.26 15.72 -6.30
CA ALA A 51 -9.22 16.44 -5.48
C ALA A 51 -10.37 15.54 -5.02
N ILE A 52 -10.98 15.94 -3.91
CA ILE A 52 -12.24 15.38 -3.41
C ILE A 52 -13.28 16.50 -3.44
N CYS A 53 -14.38 16.24 -4.13
CA CYS A 53 -15.56 17.10 -4.20
C CYS A 53 -16.64 16.54 -3.27
N TYR A 54 -17.21 17.36 -2.38
CA TYR A 54 -18.18 16.90 -1.39
C TYR A 54 -19.18 17.98 -0.99
N PRO A 55 -20.39 17.63 -0.49
CA PRO A 55 -21.34 18.60 0.05
C PRO A 55 -20.75 19.43 1.19
N GLN A 56 -20.92 20.76 1.15
CA GLN A 56 -20.27 21.68 2.10
C GLN A 56 -20.52 21.36 3.59
N ASP A 57 -21.66 20.73 3.90
CA ASP A 57 -22.10 20.33 5.24
C ASP A 57 -21.60 18.95 5.67
N LYS A 58 -20.95 18.20 4.78
CA LYS A 58 -20.44 16.83 5.02
C LYS A 58 -18.98 16.69 4.56
N PRO A 59 -18.03 17.33 5.26
CA PRO A 59 -16.61 17.19 4.90
C PRO A 59 -16.11 15.75 5.08
N PRO A 60 -15.27 15.25 4.16
CA PRO A 60 -14.73 13.91 4.26
C PRO A 60 -13.75 13.77 5.43
N PRO A 61 -13.69 12.60 6.08
CA PRO A 61 -12.68 12.32 7.09
C PRO A 61 -11.31 12.17 6.38
N LEU A 62 -10.34 12.99 6.78
CA LEU A 62 -8.96 12.92 6.26
C LEU A 62 -7.95 12.76 7.39
N LEU A 63 -6.88 12.02 7.15
CA LEU A 63 -5.87 11.62 8.14
C LEU A 63 -5.26 12.83 8.86
N GLY A 64 -4.81 13.84 8.10
CA GLY A 64 -4.18 15.05 8.66
C GLY A 64 -5.10 15.91 9.55
N LYS A 65 -6.43 15.79 9.42
CA LYS A 65 -7.39 16.45 10.32
C LYS A 65 -7.75 15.58 11.53
N ARG A 66 -7.54 14.27 11.45
CA ARG A 66 -7.88 13.29 12.50
C ARG A 66 -6.89 13.28 13.67
N VAL A 67 -5.64 13.73 13.49
CA VAL A 67 -4.68 13.87 14.60
C VAL A 67 -5.25 14.74 15.74
N ARG A 68 -6.15 15.70 15.43
CA ARG A 68 -6.84 16.54 16.43
C ARG A 68 -8.12 15.92 17.01
N HIS A 69 -8.67 14.89 16.38
CA HIS A 69 -9.91 14.23 16.78
C HIS A 69 -9.79 12.72 16.51
N ARG A 70 -8.86 12.06 17.19
CA ARG A 70 -8.79 10.60 17.13
C ARG A 70 -10.10 10.07 17.71
N SER A 71 -10.78 9.25 16.92
CA SER A 71 -12.16 8.81 17.13
C SER A 71 -12.41 8.32 18.55
N LYS A 72 -13.50 8.81 19.14
CA LYS A 72 -14.08 8.21 20.34
C LYS A 72 -14.45 6.75 20.04
N ARG A 73 -13.64 5.85 20.62
CA ARG A 73 -13.89 4.42 20.87
C ARG A 73 -13.75 3.51 19.66
N VAL A 74 -12.64 2.77 19.60
CA VAL A 74 -12.68 1.36 19.22
C VAL A 74 -13.72 0.70 20.12
N ARG A 75 -14.87 0.33 19.57
CA ARG A 75 -15.93 -0.36 20.33
C ARG A 75 -15.71 -1.86 20.15
N LYS A 76 -15.58 -2.58 21.26
CA LYS A 76 -15.70 -4.03 21.25
C LYS A 76 -17.15 -4.39 20.99
N LYS A 77 -17.45 -4.88 19.79
CA LYS A 77 -18.75 -5.47 19.44
C LYS A 77 -18.65 -6.97 19.70
N ILE A 78 -19.63 -7.53 20.41
CA ILE A 78 -19.83 -8.97 20.48
C ILE A 78 -20.74 -9.32 19.31
N LEU A 79 -20.23 -10.05 18.34
CA LEU A 79 -21.05 -10.60 17.27
C LEU A 79 -21.76 -11.83 17.84
N SER A 80 -23.10 -11.76 17.92
CA SER A 80 -23.95 -12.88 18.29
C SER A 80 -24.02 -13.86 17.12
N ALA A 81 -23.90 -15.16 17.41
CA ALA A 81 -24.08 -16.23 16.43
C ALA A 81 -25.47 -16.19 15.74
N GLU A 82 -26.46 -15.47 16.29
CA GLU A 82 -27.77 -15.29 15.64
C GLU A 82 -27.72 -14.50 14.32
N ALA A 83 -26.73 -13.64 14.10
CA ALA A 83 -26.53 -12.98 12.80
C ALA A 83 -26.02 -13.98 11.74
N ALA A 84 -25.25 -15.00 12.16
CA ALA A 84 -24.78 -16.08 11.29
C ALA A 84 -25.83 -17.21 11.11
N SER A 85 -26.85 -17.27 11.96
CA SER A 85 -27.83 -18.38 12.02
C SER A 85 -28.94 -18.32 10.95
N GLN A 86 -28.93 -17.35 10.02
CA GLN A 86 -29.81 -17.39 8.85
C GLN A 86 -29.25 -18.23 7.69
N LEU A 87 -28.05 -18.80 7.81
CA LEU A 87 -27.37 -19.55 6.76
C LEU A 87 -27.02 -20.98 7.21
N ALA A 88 -27.66 -21.95 6.53
CA ALA A 88 -27.41 -23.41 6.48
C ALA A 88 -27.43 -24.27 7.78
N PRO A 89 -28.26 -25.33 7.83
CA PRO A 89 -28.22 -26.32 8.90
C PRO A 89 -27.20 -27.41 8.53
N LEU A 90 -26.05 -27.47 9.21
CA LEU A 90 -25.17 -28.64 9.43
C LEU A 90 -23.71 -28.19 9.63
N GLY A 91 -23.46 -27.38 10.66
CA GLY A 91 -22.13 -27.09 11.17
C GLY A 91 -22.20 -26.95 12.69
N ARG A 92 -21.22 -27.47 13.42
CA ARG A 92 -21.14 -27.28 14.88
C ARG A 92 -21.13 -25.78 15.16
N GLU A 93 -22.20 -25.27 15.76
CA GLU A 93 -22.29 -23.89 16.24
C GLU A 93 -21.14 -23.63 17.22
N SER A 94 -20.20 -22.76 16.84
CA SER A 94 -19.25 -22.18 17.77
C SER A 94 -20.02 -21.16 18.60
N THR A 95 -20.30 -21.49 19.87
CA THR A 95 -21.04 -20.62 20.80
C THR A 95 -20.15 -19.56 21.47
N ALA A 96 -18.88 -19.44 21.07
CA ALA A 96 -17.98 -18.44 21.63
C ALA A 96 -18.28 -17.06 21.02
N PRO A 97 -18.41 -16.00 21.83
CA PRO A 97 -18.59 -14.64 21.30
C PRO A 97 -17.39 -14.28 20.43
N VAL A 98 -17.67 -13.85 19.19
CA VAL A 98 -16.66 -13.25 18.32
C VAL A 98 -16.55 -11.78 18.69
N TYR A 99 -15.33 -11.33 18.96
CA TYR A 99 -15.06 -9.93 19.27
C TYR A 99 -14.64 -9.21 17.99
N ALA A 100 -15.17 -8.00 17.78
CA ALA A 100 -14.70 -7.12 16.72
C ALA A 100 -14.29 -5.78 17.31
N ASN A 101 -13.15 -5.25 16.87
CA ASN A 101 -12.78 -3.87 17.11
C ASN A 101 -13.38 -3.04 15.99
N VAL A 102 -14.45 -2.31 16.30
CA VAL A 102 -15.14 -1.50 15.31
C VAL A 102 -14.44 -0.15 15.17
N ILE A 103 -13.92 0.14 13.98
CA ILE A 103 -13.39 1.45 13.61
C ILE A 103 -14.49 2.24 12.93
N GLU A 104 -14.91 3.32 13.59
CA GLU A 104 -15.91 4.23 13.07
C GLU A 104 -15.25 5.28 12.16
N SER A 105 -15.76 5.42 10.94
CA SER A 105 -15.40 6.43 9.93
C SER A 105 -13.90 6.46 9.59
N PRO A 106 -13.28 5.37 9.12
CA PRO A 106 -11.88 5.43 8.68
C PRO A 106 -11.69 6.57 7.66
N PRO A 107 -10.51 7.22 7.62
CA PRO A 107 -10.29 8.33 6.71
C PRO A 107 -10.39 7.86 5.25
N ILE A 108 -10.55 8.80 4.32
CA ILE A 108 -10.47 8.48 2.88
C ILE A 108 -9.02 8.11 2.52
N ASP A 109 -8.04 8.83 3.08
CA ASP A 109 -6.62 8.64 2.85
C ASP A 109 -5.99 7.64 3.82
N GLY A 110 -5.46 6.55 3.26
CA GLY A 110 -4.50 5.66 3.89
C GLY A 110 -3.09 6.23 3.92
N PHE A 111 -2.20 5.60 4.68
CA PHE A 111 -0.76 5.85 4.57
C PHE A 111 -0.21 5.28 3.24
N VAL A 112 0.97 5.75 2.82
CA VAL A 112 1.72 5.16 1.70
C VAL A 112 2.89 4.37 2.28
N PRO A 113 3.07 3.10 1.90
CA PRO A 113 4.16 2.27 2.40
C PRO A 113 5.46 2.51 1.62
N TRP A 114 6.12 3.63 1.92
CA TRP A 114 7.37 4.02 1.27
C TRP A 114 8.53 3.10 1.65
N ILE A 115 9.36 2.80 0.65
CA ILE A 115 10.55 1.95 0.77
C ILE A 115 11.71 2.54 -0.01
N ALA A 116 12.94 2.32 0.47
CA ALA A 116 14.14 2.52 -0.30
C ALA A 116 14.34 1.35 -1.27
N VAL A 117 14.83 1.63 -2.47
CA VAL A 117 15.05 0.66 -3.53
C VAL A 117 16.44 0.85 -4.13
N SER A 118 17.22 -0.23 -4.22
CA SER A 118 18.56 -0.27 -4.80
C SER A 118 18.66 -1.39 -5.84
N LEU A 119 19.53 -1.22 -6.82
CA LEU A 119 19.72 -2.14 -7.94
C LEU A 119 21.17 -2.57 -8.11
N THR A 120 21.37 -3.78 -8.65
CA THR A 120 22.69 -4.34 -8.99
C THR A 120 22.65 -5.10 -10.30
N ASP A 121 23.80 -5.49 -10.82
CA ASP A 121 23.91 -6.37 -11.99
C ASP A 121 23.71 -7.87 -11.70
N ALA A 122 23.25 -8.24 -10.49
CA ALA A 122 23.11 -9.63 -10.09
C ALA A 122 22.11 -10.40 -10.97
N ARG A 123 22.63 -11.32 -11.77
CA ARG A 123 21.85 -12.19 -12.65
C ARG A 123 22.50 -13.56 -12.81
N LEU A 124 21.73 -14.51 -13.31
CA LEU A 124 22.19 -15.86 -13.61
C LEU A 124 22.47 -16.01 -15.12
N GLY A 125 22.75 -17.24 -15.53
CA GLY A 125 22.96 -17.56 -16.94
C GLY A 125 21.66 -17.41 -17.74
N ASP A 126 21.82 -17.29 -19.05
CA ASP A 126 20.72 -17.03 -19.99
C ASP A 126 19.65 -18.14 -20.03
N ASP A 127 19.90 -19.31 -19.43
CA ASP A 127 18.97 -20.44 -19.34
C ASP A 127 18.19 -20.52 -18.01
N ASP A 128 18.42 -19.59 -17.08
CA ASP A 128 17.68 -19.49 -15.83
C ASP A 128 16.75 -18.26 -15.84
N PHE A 129 15.45 -18.51 -15.78
CA PHE A 129 14.42 -17.48 -15.86
C PHE A 129 13.73 -17.20 -14.51
N TYR A 130 14.17 -17.87 -13.44
CA TYR A 130 13.60 -17.73 -12.12
C TYR A 130 14.29 -16.59 -11.35
N ALA A 131 13.49 -15.84 -10.59
CA ALA A 131 14.00 -14.92 -9.60
C ALA A 131 14.18 -15.66 -8.28
N TYR A 132 15.21 -15.30 -7.53
CA TYR A 132 15.57 -15.94 -6.27
C TYR A 132 15.64 -14.91 -5.15
N ASP A 133 15.06 -15.22 -4.00
CA ASP A 133 15.13 -14.41 -2.81
C ASP A 133 16.53 -14.41 -2.20
N ILE A 134 16.89 -13.30 -1.56
CA ILE A 134 18.16 -13.15 -0.85
C ILE A 134 18.09 -12.07 0.23
N ASN A 135 18.69 -12.38 1.38
CA ASN A 135 18.62 -11.54 2.59
C ASN A 135 19.81 -10.59 2.74
N TYR A 136 20.52 -10.31 1.65
CA TYR A 136 21.65 -9.41 1.60
C TYR A 136 21.94 -9.02 0.14
N LEU A 137 22.65 -7.91 -0.05
CA LEU A 137 22.99 -7.41 -1.38
C LEU A 137 24.00 -8.32 -2.11
N VAL A 138 23.71 -8.65 -3.36
CA VAL A 138 24.59 -9.41 -4.26
C VAL A 138 24.77 -8.68 -5.59
N GLY A 139 25.82 -9.02 -6.34
CA GLY A 139 26.17 -8.34 -7.59
C GLY A 139 27.01 -7.08 -7.37
N ASN A 140 27.35 -6.40 -8.47
CA ASN A 140 27.98 -5.09 -8.47
C ASN A 140 26.91 -4.01 -8.52
N TYR A 141 27.18 -2.90 -7.83
CA TYR A 141 26.37 -1.70 -7.94
C TYR A 141 26.43 -1.13 -9.36
N LEU A 142 25.29 -0.61 -9.82
CA LEU A 142 25.16 0.01 -11.14
C LEU A 142 25.72 1.45 -11.17
N THR A 143 25.92 2.06 -10.00
CA THR A 143 26.41 3.45 -9.86
C THR A 143 27.67 3.52 -9.01
N THR A 144 28.36 4.66 -9.06
CA THR A 144 29.56 4.89 -8.24
C THR A 144 29.21 5.16 -6.78
N TYR A 145 28.05 5.75 -6.50
CA TYR A 145 27.60 6.12 -5.16
C TYR A 145 26.20 5.55 -4.87
N PRO A 146 26.05 4.22 -4.81
CA PRO A 146 24.75 3.54 -4.66
C PRO A 146 23.96 3.98 -3.41
N GLN A 147 24.65 4.41 -2.36
CA GLN A 147 24.04 4.93 -1.14
C GLN A 147 23.40 6.33 -1.30
N LEU A 148 23.70 7.04 -2.39
CA LEU A 148 23.10 8.32 -2.77
C LEU A 148 22.20 8.17 -4.00
N ASP A 149 22.56 7.25 -4.90
CA ASP A 149 21.92 7.01 -6.19
C ASP A 149 20.85 5.89 -6.09
N PHE A 150 20.02 5.95 -5.05
CA PHE A 150 18.91 5.02 -4.83
C PHE A 150 17.56 5.64 -5.20
N ALA A 151 16.51 4.82 -5.26
CA ALA A 151 15.15 5.28 -5.48
C ALA A 151 14.33 5.15 -4.20
N ILE A 152 13.35 6.03 -4.00
CA ILE A 152 12.26 5.80 -3.06
C ILE A 152 11.05 5.35 -3.87
N GLY A 153 10.52 4.20 -3.51
CA GLY A 153 9.37 3.56 -4.14
C GLY A 153 8.30 3.19 -3.12
N ILE A 154 7.30 2.45 -3.59
CA ILE A 154 6.17 2.01 -2.80
C ILE A 154 6.18 0.49 -2.75
N TYR A 155 5.91 -0.07 -1.58
CA TYR A 155 5.63 -1.49 -1.47
C TYR A 155 4.17 -1.76 -1.87
N ASP A 156 3.95 -2.39 -3.02
CA ASP A 156 2.66 -2.47 -3.69
C ASP A 156 2.28 -3.93 -3.96
N THR A 157 1.42 -4.49 -3.10
CA THR A 157 0.92 -5.86 -3.26
C THR A 157 -0.11 -6.01 -4.38
N GLY A 158 -0.67 -4.91 -4.89
CA GLY A 158 -1.59 -4.89 -6.03
C GLY A 158 -0.87 -4.90 -7.38
N ALA A 159 0.42 -4.57 -7.42
CA ALA A 159 1.23 -4.66 -8.63
C ALA A 159 1.68 -6.11 -8.91
N THR A 160 1.38 -6.62 -10.11
CA THR A 160 1.77 -7.98 -10.56
C THR A 160 3.25 -8.11 -10.92
N ALA A 161 3.91 -6.97 -11.18
CA ALA A 161 5.32 -6.85 -11.48
C ALA A 161 5.89 -5.61 -10.77
N SER A 162 7.19 -5.61 -10.50
CA SER A 162 7.88 -4.41 -10.04
C SER A 162 8.09 -3.43 -11.20
N ILE A 163 7.88 -2.14 -10.93
CA ILE A 163 8.03 -1.03 -11.87
C ILE A 163 8.97 0.01 -11.26
N MET A 164 9.84 0.59 -12.08
CA MET A 164 10.65 1.75 -11.72
C MET A 164 10.42 2.89 -12.70
N GLY A 165 10.08 4.08 -12.19
CA GLY A 165 9.95 5.29 -13.01
C GLY A 165 11.25 5.63 -13.75
N HIS A 166 11.15 6.33 -14.87
CA HIS A 166 12.30 6.64 -15.73
C HIS A 166 13.41 7.37 -14.96
N ALA A 167 13.07 8.42 -14.21
CA ALA A 167 14.04 9.21 -13.46
C ALA A 167 14.72 8.39 -12.34
N ASN A 168 13.99 7.45 -11.74
CA ASN A 168 14.54 6.57 -10.71
C ASN A 168 15.42 5.47 -11.33
N ALA A 169 15.06 4.92 -12.49
CA ALA A 169 15.86 3.94 -13.21
C ALA A 169 17.17 4.55 -13.75
N ASP A 170 17.11 5.78 -14.25
CA ASP A 170 18.28 6.56 -14.67
C ASP A 170 19.22 6.82 -13.49
N ARG A 171 18.67 7.32 -12.37
CA ARG A 171 19.45 7.53 -11.13
C ARG A 171 20.09 6.25 -10.64
N ALA A 172 19.36 5.14 -10.63
CA ALA A 172 19.88 3.83 -10.21
C ALA A 172 20.84 3.19 -11.24
N GLY A 173 21.18 3.88 -12.34
CA GLY A 173 22.20 3.45 -13.30
C GLY A 173 21.75 2.36 -14.28
N VAL A 174 20.44 2.09 -14.39
CA VAL A 174 19.92 1.00 -15.25
C VAL A 174 20.28 1.24 -16.72
N PHE A 175 20.02 2.46 -17.22
CA PHE A 175 20.28 2.82 -18.61
C PHE A 175 21.78 2.94 -18.91
N ASP A 176 22.57 3.49 -18.00
CA ASP A 176 24.03 3.62 -18.16
C ASP A 176 24.74 2.26 -18.28
N ASN A 177 24.15 1.21 -17.70
CA ASN A 177 24.68 -0.15 -17.74
C ASN A 177 24.04 -1.01 -18.86
N ASN A 178 23.20 -0.44 -19.73
CA ASN A 178 22.48 -1.15 -20.80
C ASN A 178 21.66 -2.33 -20.26
N LEU A 179 20.98 -2.13 -19.14
CA LEU A 179 20.06 -3.10 -18.55
C LEU A 179 18.61 -2.86 -18.97
N ASP A 180 18.35 -1.89 -19.85
CA ASP A 180 17.10 -1.81 -20.58
C ASP A 180 17.04 -2.90 -21.66
N GLY A 181 15.99 -3.72 -21.62
CA GLY A 181 15.79 -4.78 -22.59
C GLY A 181 15.11 -4.28 -23.89
N PRO A 182 15.06 -5.13 -24.92
CA PRO A 182 14.53 -4.74 -26.23
C PRO A 182 13.00 -4.80 -26.33
N PHE A 183 12.32 -5.30 -25.30
CA PHE A 183 10.87 -5.46 -25.29
C PHE A 183 10.17 -4.38 -24.48
N THR A 184 8.95 -4.05 -24.90
CA THR A 184 8.05 -3.18 -24.14
C THR A 184 6.76 -3.93 -23.83
N VAL A 185 6.14 -3.53 -22.72
CA VAL A 185 4.85 -4.01 -22.24
C VAL A 185 3.94 -2.81 -22.08
N GLU A 186 2.70 -2.94 -22.53
CA GLU A 186 1.67 -1.93 -22.33
C GLU A 186 1.12 -2.03 -20.90
N LEU A 187 1.32 -0.98 -20.11
CA LEU A 187 0.67 -0.74 -18.83
C LEU A 187 -0.65 -0.03 -19.08
N ILE A 188 -1.74 -0.56 -18.54
CA ILE A 188 -3.06 0.05 -18.69
C ILE A 188 -3.46 0.70 -17.36
N GLY A 189 -3.83 1.98 -17.42
CA GLY A 189 -4.37 2.74 -16.30
C GLY A 189 -5.86 3.03 -16.45
N ALA A 190 -6.33 4.07 -15.75
CA ALA A 190 -7.75 4.41 -15.66
C ALA A 190 -8.39 5.10 -16.86
N ALA A 191 -7.62 5.89 -17.60
CA ALA A 191 -8.11 6.60 -18.77
C ALA A 191 -7.26 6.32 -20.03
N GLY A 192 -6.09 5.69 -19.91
CA GLY A 192 -5.29 5.26 -21.04
C GLY A 192 -4.22 4.23 -20.71
N SER A 193 -3.24 4.09 -21.60
CA SER A 193 -2.13 3.16 -21.46
C SER A 193 -0.79 3.81 -21.79
N ILE A 194 0.29 3.22 -21.26
CA ILE A 194 1.67 3.66 -21.47
C ILE A 194 2.56 2.44 -21.66
N GLU A 195 3.55 2.53 -22.54
CA GLU A 195 4.53 1.46 -22.71
C GLU A 195 5.65 1.59 -21.66
N ALA A 196 5.96 0.49 -20.99
CA ALA A 196 7.14 0.35 -20.13
C ALA A 196 8.13 -0.62 -20.78
N ILE A 197 9.42 -0.39 -20.57
CA ILE A 197 10.50 -1.24 -21.08
C ILE A 197 10.68 -2.41 -20.12
N VAL A 198 10.84 -3.62 -20.64
CA VAL A 198 11.20 -4.80 -19.85
C VAL A 198 12.72 -4.80 -19.67
N SER A 199 13.22 -4.79 -18.43
CA SER A 199 14.65 -4.80 -18.17
C SER A 199 15.29 -6.15 -18.50
N LEU A 200 16.60 -6.16 -18.76
CA LEU A 200 17.41 -7.36 -18.59
C LEU A 200 17.40 -7.81 -17.11
N PRO A 201 17.74 -9.08 -16.81
CA PRO A 201 17.76 -9.56 -15.43
C PRO A 201 18.79 -8.79 -14.60
N LEU A 202 18.37 -8.42 -13.39
CA LEU A 202 19.13 -7.61 -12.43
C LEU A 202 18.83 -8.05 -10.99
N GLY A 203 19.55 -7.47 -10.02
CA GLY A 203 19.21 -7.59 -8.61
C GLY A 203 18.40 -6.39 -8.12
N LEU A 204 17.27 -6.65 -7.46
CA LEU A 204 16.34 -5.68 -6.90
C LEU A 204 16.30 -5.82 -5.38
N PHE A 205 16.67 -4.77 -4.66
CA PHE A 205 16.75 -4.79 -3.20
C PHE A 205 15.90 -3.67 -2.59
N ILE A 206 15.27 -3.96 -1.45
CA ILE A 206 14.41 -3.03 -0.74
C ILE A 206 14.72 -2.97 0.76
N ASP A 207 14.38 -1.84 1.36
CA ASP A 207 14.27 -1.68 2.82
C ASP A 207 13.26 -0.57 3.16
N GLY A 208 12.84 -0.47 4.42
CA GLY A 208 11.99 0.63 4.88
C GLY A 208 12.73 1.98 4.85
N LEU A 209 11.98 3.07 4.99
CA LEU A 209 12.57 4.42 5.08
C LEU A 209 13.56 4.59 6.26
N SER A 210 13.49 3.74 7.28
CA SER A 210 14.42 3.76 8.41
C SER A 210 15.86 3.41 8.05
N ALA A 211 16.08 2.82 6.86
CA ALA A 211 17.42 2.58 6.33
C ALA A 211 18.08 3.86 5.79
N ILE A 212 17.36 4.98 5.69
CA ILE A 212 17.90 6.24 5.18
C ILE A 212 18.30 7.10 6.36
N ASP A 213 19.61 7.18 6.62
CA ASP A 213 20.15 8.01 7.68
C ASP A 213 20.13 9.49 7.25
N PRO A 214 19.50 10.39 8.03
CA PRO A 214 19.61 11.82 7.79
C PRO A 214 21.05 12.26 8.08
N TYR A 215 21.81 12.56 7.03
CA TYR A 215 23.20 12.95 7.17
C TYR A 215 23.31 14.49 7.29
N PRO A 216 24.08 15.05 8.27
CA PRO A 216 24.11 16.50 8.52
C PRO A 216 24.56 17.36 7.33
N TYR A 217 25.20 16.74 6.34
CA TYR A 217 25.76 17.41 5.17
C TYR A 217 25.09 17.00 3.85
N ASP A 218 24.14 16.06 3.88
CA ASP A 218 23.34 15.69 2.71
C ASP A 218 21.85 15.66 3.08
N PRO A 219 21.06 16.67 2.67
CA PRO A 219 19.64 16.71 2.97
C PRO A 219 18.85 15.59 2.28
N ASN A 220 19.47 14.79 1.39
CA ASN A 220 18.83 13.66 0.72
C ASN A 220 18.94 12.32 1.48
N GLY A 221 19.69 12.31 2.59
CA GLY A 221 19.98 11.11 3.37
C GLY A 221 20.97 10.16 2.70
N ILE A 222 21.50 9.21 3.48
CA ILE A 222 22.39 8.15 2.99
C ILE A 222 21.71 6.81 3.26
N LEU A 223 21.57 5.97 2.24
CA LEU A 223 20.99 4.64 2.39
C LEU A 223 22.00 3.68 3.04
N ASP A 224 21.65 3.13 4.20
CA ASP A 224 22.28 1.93 4.76
C ASP A 224 21.78 0.71 4.00
N MET A 225 22.70 0.05 3.30
CA MET A 225 22.38 -1.12 2.48
C MET A 225 22.57 -2.45 3.24
N SER A 226 22.93 -2.41 4.53
CA SER A 226 23.30 -3.61 5.30
C SER A 226 22.12 -4.50 5.69
N SER A 227 20.91 -3.94 5.76
CA SER A 227 19.67 -4.63 6.11
C SER A 227 18.74 -4.91 4.93
N MET A 228 19.13 -4.53 3.71
CA MET A 228 18.27 -4.72 2.54
C MET A 228 18.05 -6.21 2.24
N VAL A 229 16.81 -6.54 1.90
CA VAL A 229 16.42 -7.84 1.35
C VAL A 229 16.04 -7.66 -0.12
N GLY A 230 16.01 -8.73 -0.90
CA GLY A 230 15.69 -8.57 -2.31
C GLY A 230 15.48 -9.84 -3.09
N GLU A 231 15.43 -9.69 -4.40
CA GLU A 231 15.46 -10.78 -5.35
C GLU A 231 16.51 -10.48 -6.42
N TYR A 232 17.13 -11.53 -6.96
CA TYR A 232 18.07 -11.39 -8.07
C TYR A 232 17.70 -12.30 -9.23
N ASN A 233 18.29 -12.03 -10.39
CA ASN A 233 17.84 -12.59 -11.66
C ASN A 233 16.39 -12.21 -11.96
N THR A 234 15.97 -11.00 -11.57
CA THR A 234 14.62 -10.48 -11.79
C THR A 234 14.60 -9.50 -12.95
N SER A 235 13.56 -9.52 -13.78
CA SER A 235 13.28 -8.50 -14.78
C SER A 235 12.17 -7.58 -14.26
N ILE A 236 12.34 -6.27 -14.39
CA ILE A 236 11.36 -5.28 -13.94
C ILE A 236 10.88 -4.43 -15.12
N LEU A 237 9.80 -3.70 -14.92
CA LEU A 237 9.35 -2.69 -15.86
C LEU A 237 10.03 -1.35 -15.58
N LEU A 238 10.50 -0.69 -16.63
CA LEU A 238 11.17 0.61 -16.58
C LEU A 238 10.33 1.65 -17.31
N GLY A 239 10.14 2.80 -16.69
CA GLY A 239 9.51 3.95 -17.31
C GLY A 239 10.30 4.45 -18.52
N GLN A 240 9.58 4.79 -19.58
CA GLN A 240 10.13 5.58 -20.68
C GLN A 240 10.24 7.05 -20.26
N THR A 241 11.12 7.81 -20.93
CA THR A 241 11.19 9.26 -20.72
C THR A 241 9.81 9.88 -20.88
N PRO A 242 9.24 10.52 -19.84
CA PRO A 242 7.89 11.05 -19.93
C PRO A 242 7.82 12.16 -20.98
N LEU A 243 6.69 12.24 -21.68
CA LEU A 243 6.43 13.35 -22.60
C LEU A 243 6.45 14.69 -21.82
N PRO A 244 6.81 15.81 -22.45
CA PRO A 244 6.82 17.11 -21.77
C PRO A 244 5.47 17.42 -21.10
N GLY A 245 5.48 17.55 -19.77
CA GLY A 245 4.29 17.84 -18.96
C GLY A 245 3.51 16.61 -18.49
N ALA A 246 3.85 15.39 -18.94
CA ALA A 246 3.31 14.15 -18.41
C ALA A 246 4.07 13.74 -17.13
N PRO A 247 3.40 13.08 -16.17
CA PRO A 247 4.06 12.52 -15.01
C PRO A 247 4.98 11.35 -15.41
N ASP A 248 6.00 11.09 -14.61
CA ASP A 248 6.77 9.84 -14.69
C ASP A 248 5.95 8.68 -14.07
N LEU A 249 6.27 7.45 -14.45
CA LEU A 249 5.70 6.27 -13.79
C LEU A 249 6.14 6.23 -12.31
N PRO A 250 5.27 5.74 -11.40
CA PRO A 250 5.70 5.50 -10.03
C PRO A 250 6.71 4.36 -9.98
N THR A 251 7.64 4.43 -9.03
CA THR A 251 8.40 3.25 -8.60
C THR A 251 7.55 2.47 -7.60
N ALA A 252 7.18 1.24 -7.96
CA ALA A 252 6.35 0.35 -7.17
C ALA A 252 6.97 -1.05 -7.19
N ILE A 253 7.16 -1.64 -6.01
CA ILE A 253 7.73 -2.97 -5.85
C ILE A 253 6.59 -3.95 -5.59
N GLY A 254 6.42 -4.87 -6.53
CA GLY A 254 5.21 -5.65 -6.68
C GLY A 254 5.11 -6.86 -5.77
N SER A 255 4.00 -7.58 -5.95
CA SER A 255 3.74 -8.89 -5.36
C SER A 255 4.86 -9.94 -5.57
N PRO A 256 5.66 -9.96 -6.67
CA PRO A 256 6.81 -10.86 -6.79
C PRO A 256 7.80 -10.76 -5.62
N MET A 257 8.06 -9.55 -5.13
CA MET A 257 8.89 -9.35 -3.93
C MET A 257 8.12 -9.79 -2.68
N ALA A 258 6.83 -9.45 -2.60
CA ALA A 258 6.02 -9.67 -1.41
C ALA A 258 5.82 -11.14 -1.06
N VAL A 259 5.85 -12.06 -2.02
CA VAL A 259 5.71 -13.50 -1.74
C VAL A 259 6.91 -14.10 -0.99
N TYR A 260 8.08 -13.47 -1.05
CA TYR A 260 9.31 -13.98 -0.42
C TYR A 260 9.51 -13.52 1.04
N TYR A 261 8.86 -12.44 1.44
CA TYR A 261 9.16 -11.73 2.68
C TYR A 261 7.94 -11.50 3.56
N ALA A 262 8.17 -11.36 4.86
CA ALA A 262 7.22 -10.74 5.77
C ALA A 262 7.54 -9.25 5.87
N ALA A 263 6.52 -8.40 5.72
CA ALA A 263 6.61 -6.95 5.85
C ALA A 263 5.88 -6.51 7.13
N HIS A 264 6.62 -5.96 8.09
CA HIS A 264 6.08 -5.45 9.35
C HIS A 264 5.83 -3.95 9.28
N PHE A 265 4.57 -3.54 9.35
CA PHE A 265 4.12 -2.15 9.33
C PHE A 265 3.85 -1.66 10.75
N GLN A 266 4.66 -0.71 11.22
CA GLN A 266 4.46 0.00 12.49
C GLN A 266 3.82 1.35 12.20
N VAL A 267 2.49 1.35 12.04
CA VAL A 267 1.70 2.54 11.70
C VAL A 267 1.68 3.56 12.84
N ASP A 268 1.88 3.11 14.08
CA ASP A 268 2.08 3.98 15.24
C ASP A 268 3.45 4.69 15.27
N LYS A 269 4.39 4.26 14.41
CA LYS A 269 5.73 4.84 14.27
C LYS A 269 5.92 5.37 12.86
N GLN A 270 5.49 6.61 12.64
CA GLN A 270 5.76 7.29 11.39
C GLN A 270 7.21 7.74 11.29
N ILE A 271 7.74 7.69 10.09
CA ILE A 271 9.04 8.24 9.72
C ILE A 271 8.86 9.17 8.53
N THR A 272 9.60 10.28 8.56
CA THR A 272 9.68 11.23 7.44
C THR A 272 11.13 11.32 7.00
N VAL A 273 11.35 11.13 5.70
CA VAL A 273 12.65 11.28 5.05
C VAL A 273 12.52 12.34 3.96
N THR A 274 13.51 13.22 3.84
CA THR A 274 13.65 14.10 2.68
C THR A 274 14.65 13.49 1.71
N HIS A 275 14.25 13.32 0.45
CA HIS A 275 15.14 12.84 -0.60
C HIS A 275 14.84 13.60 -1.90
N ASN A 276 15.85 14.20 -2.51
CA ASN A 276 15.75 15.03 -3.70
C ASN A 276 14.73 16.19 -3.57
N SER A 277 14.70 16.82 -2.39
CA SER A 277 13.75 17.89 -2.04
C SER A 277 12.28 17.46 -1.97
N GLU A 278 11.97 16.16 -2.02
CA GLU A 278 10.65 15.61 -1.74
C GLU A 278 10.63 14.99 -0.33
N GLU A 279 9.53 15.19 0.40
CA GLU A 279 9.31 14.57 1.70
C GLU A 279 8.45 13.32 1.56
N TYR A 280 8.93 12.23 2.14
CA TYR A 280 8.26 10.94 2.16
C TYR A 280 7.91 10.61 3.60
N THR A 281 6.62 10.61 3.91
CA THR A 281 6.11 10.24 5.24
C THR A 281 5.28 8.96 5.13
N GLY A 282 5.61 7.98 5.95
CA GLY A 282 4.92 6.70 6.00
C GLY A 282 5.16 5.98 7.33
N PRO A 283 4.56 4.79 7.51
CA PRO A 283 4.89 3.94 8.65
C PRO A 283 6.35 3.49 8.57
N THR A 284 6.93 3.12 9.71
CA THR A 284 8.17 2.33 9.71
C THR A 284 7.84 0.94 9.19
N ILE A 285 8.63 0.48 8.22
CA ILE A 285 8.49 -0.85 7.62
C ILE A 285 9.79 -1.61 7.87
N THR A 286 9.69 -2.87 8.29
CA THR A 286 10.83 -3.78 8.38
C THR A 286 10.51 -5.05 7.62
N PHE A 287 11.47 -5.51 6.81
CA PHE A 287 11.34 -6.74 6.05
C PHE A 287 12.09 -7.88 6.73
N TYR A 288 11.49 -9.06 6.72
CA TYR A 288 12.06 -10.27 7.28
C TYR A 288 11.96 -11.40 6.25
N PRO A 289 12.96 -12.29 6.18
CA PRO A 289 12.81 -13.59 5.53
C PRO A 289 11.56 -14.29 6.06
N TRP A 290 10.81 -14.97 5.19
CA TRP A 290 9.49 -15.53 5.55
C TRP A 290 9.51 -16.50 6.76
N ASP A 291 10.64 -17.14 7.06
CA ASP A 291 10.82 -18.08 8.17
C ASP A 291 11.61 -17.50 9.36
N ASP A 292 11.86 -16.19 9.38
CA ASP A 292 12.66 -15.55 10.42
C ASP A 292 11.93 -15.58 11.78
N PRO A 293 12.54 -16.15 12.84
CA PRO A 293 11.94 -16.15 14.17
C PRO A 293 11.80 -14.75 14.80
N CYS A 294 12.40 -13.71 14.21
CA CYS A 294 12.31 -12.33 14.66
C CYS A 294 11.05 -11.62 14.13
N ILE A 295 10.29 -12.23 13.23
CA ILE A 295 9.01 -11.67 12.76
C ILE A 295 8.11 -11.40 13.98
N PRO A 296 7.68 -10.16 14.20
CA PRO A 296 6.75 -9.85 15.28
C PRO A 296 5.43 -10.57 15.07
N THR A 297 4.87 -11.14 16.14
CA THR A 297 3.60 -11.85 16.07
C THR A 297 2.47 -11.03 16.68
N TYR A 298 1.32 -11.00 16.02
CA TYR A 298 0.10 -10.39 16.58
C TYR A 298 -1.00 -11.41 16.82
N SER A 299 -1.89 -11.08 17.76
CA SER A 299 -2.91 -12.02 18.26
C SER A 299 -4.06 -12.28 17.29
N ASN A 300 -4.30 -11.38 16.33
CA ASN A 300 -5.36 -11.50 15.34
C ASN A 300 -4.77 -11.79 13.97
N ARG A 301 -5.47 -12.59 13.16
CA ARG A 301 -4.97 -13.04 11.87
C ARG A 301 -6.07 -13.14 10.81
N VAL A 302 -5.86 -12.50 9.67
CA VAL A 302 -6.63 -12.72 8.43
C VAL A 302 -5.81 -13.61 7.52
N THR A 303 -6.38 -14.73 7.06
CA THR A 303 -5.72 -15.54 6.01
C THR A 303 -5.94 -14.85 4.67
N LEU A 304 -4.93 -14.86 3.81
CA LEU A 304 -5.02 -14.38 2.45
C LEU A 304 -4.91 -15.56 1.49
N GLU A 305 -5.37 -15.35 0.26
CA GLU A 305 -5.19 -16.28 -0.84
C GLU A 305 -4.21 -15.69 -1.85
N LEU A 306 -3.16 -16.45 -2.18
CA LEU A 306 -2.38 -16.18 -3.37
C LEU A 306 -3.09 -16.86 -4.54
N ARG A 307 -3.55 -16.07 -5.52
CA ARG A 307 -4.24 -16.59 -6.69
C ARG A 307 -3.47 -16.26 -7.96
N PRO A 308 -2.95 -17.27 -8.72
CA PRO A 308 -2.99 -18.71 -8.42
C PRO A 308 -2.00 -19.14 -7.32
N PRO A 309 -2.31 -20.21 -6.55
CA PRO A 309 -1.42 -20.73 -5.51
C PRO A 309 -0.27 -21.57 -6.10
N GLY A 310 0.79 -21.76 -5.32
CA GLY A 310 1.89 -22.67 -5.69
C GLY A 310 2.74 -22.17 -6.86
N GLY A 311 2.79 -20.85 -7.06
CA GLY A 311 3.58 -20.24 -8.12
C GLY A 311 5.08 -20.20 -7.85
N VAL A 312 5.80 -19.62 -8.80
CA VAL A 312 7.22 -19.24 -8.72
C VAL A 312 7.38 -17.85 -9.32
N VAL A 313 8.37 -17.07 -8.85
CA VAL A 313 8.67 -15.79 -9.50
C VAL A 313 9.62 -16.02 -10.67
N ALA A 314 9.22 -15.59 -11.85
CA ALA A 314 10.04 -15.73 -13.06
C ALA A 314 9.62 -14.72 -14.13
N TYR A 315 10.47 -14.52 -15.13
CA TYR A 315 10.14 -13.83 -16.37
C TYR A 315 10.03 -14.81 -17.55
N PHE A 316 9.30 -14.44 -18.61
CA PHE A 316 9.27 -15.24 -19.84
C PHE A 316 10.30 -14.69 -20.84
N PRO A 317 11.24 -15.53 -21.32
CA PRO A 317 12.22 -15.10 -22.31
C PRO A 317 11.64 -15.13 -23.73
N TYR A 318 12.10 -14.23 -24.57
CA TYR A 318 12.17 -14.43 -26.01
C TYR A 318 13.47 -15.16 -26.36
N ILE A 319 13.37 -16.14 -27.26
CA ILE A 319 14.50 -16.97 -27.70
C ILE A 319 14.82 -16.61 -29.15
N ASP A 320 16.00 -16.04 -29.41
CA ASP A 320 16.53 -15.92 -30.77
C ASP A 320 17.17 -17.25 -31.18
N PHE A 321 16.47 -18.06 -31.97
CA PHE A 321 17.00 -19.36 -32.44
C PHE A 321 18.23 -19.25 -33.36
N GLY A 322 18.57 -18.06 -33.86
CA GLY A 322 19.76 -17.83 -34.67
C GLY A 322 21.03 -17.64 -33.83
N THR A 323 20.91 -16.99 -32.67
CA THR A 323 22.04 -16.71 -31.75
C THR A 323 22.01 -17.57 -30.49
N LEU A 324 20.88 -18.21 -30.20
CA LEU A 324 20.55 -18.83 -28.91
C LEU A 324 20.65 -17.84 -27.74
N GLU A 325 20.34 -16.58 -28.00
CA GLU A 325 20.24 -15.54 -26.98
C GLU A 325 18.85 -15.54 -26.35
N PHE A 326 18.80 -15.39 -25.04
CA PHE A 326 17.58 -15.33 -24.25
C PHE A 326 17.48 -13.94 -23.62
N VAL A 327 16.38 -13.25 -23.89
CA VAL A 327 16.13 -11.91 -23.37
C VAL A 327 14.73 -11.86 -22.77
N PRO A 328 14.53 -11.25 -21.59
CA PRO A 328 13.19 -11.12 -21.01
C PRO A 328 12.23 -10.43 -21.98
N MET A 329 11.13 -11.11 -22.30
CA MET A 329 10.00 -10.55 -23.06
C MET A 329 8.93 -9.97 -22.12
N THR A 330 8.89 -10.46 -20.89
CA THR A 330 8.00 -10.00 -19.82
C THR A 330 8.86 -9.66 -18.60
N PRO A 331 8.39 -8.80 -17.68
CA PRO A 331 9.00 -8.71 -16.37
C PRO A 331 8.77 -10.02 -15.60
N SER A 332 9.45 -10.10 -14.46
CA SER A 332 9.20 -11.09 -13.42
C SER A 332 7.80 -10.90 -12.86
N VAL A 333 7.05 -12.00 -12.82
CA VAL A 333 5.72 -12.09 -12.20
C VAL A 333 5.65 -13.39 -11.41
N ILE A 334 4.68 -13.49 -10.50
CA ILE A 334 4.35 -14.78 -9.89
C ILE A 334 3.64 -15.63 -10.95
N MET A 335 4.33 -16.63 -11.48
CA MET A 335 3.79 -17.58 -12.45
C MET A 335 3.15 -18.77 -11.76
N GLY A 336 1.85 -18.99 -11.97
CA GLY A 336 1.18 -20.26 -11.68
C GLY A 336 0.72 -20.98 -12.95
N ASN A 337 -0.36 -21.79 -12.83
CA ASN A 337 -1.03 -22.47 -13.95
C ASN A 337 -1.66 -21.45 -14.92
N ASP A 338 -0.84 -20.75 -15.70
CA ASP A 338 -1.20 -19.81 -16.76
C ASP A 338 -1.75 -18.43 -16.31
N MET A 339 -1.62 -18.05 -15.03
CA MET A 339 -2.09 -16.76 -14.47
C MET A 339 -1.04 -16.06 -13.59
N GLN A 340 -1.14 -14.73 -13.50
CA GLN A 340 -0.33 -13.88 -12.62
C GLN A 340 -0.87 -13.90 -11.19
N GLY A 341 0.03 -13.98 -10.20
CA GLY A 341 -0.30 -14.05 -8.78
C GLY A 341 -0.57 -12.70 -8.12
N LEU A 342 -1.67 -12.57 -7.36
CA LEU A 342 -1.94 -11.46 -6.43
C LEU A 342 -2.55 -11.97 -5.12
N PHE A 343 -2.60 -11.12 -4.10
CA PHE A 343 -3.16 -11.45 -2.78
C PHE A 343 -4.62 -11.02 -2.66
N PHE A 344 -5.47 -11.94 -2.23
CA PHE A 344 -6.91 -11.73 -2.07
C PHE A 344 -7.36 -12.02 -0.64
N PHE A 345 -8.36 -11.27 -0.19
CA PHE A 345 -9.12 -11.63 0.99
C PHE A 345 -10.09 -12.76 0.61
N PRO A 346 -10.14 -13.85 1.39
CA PRO A 346 -11.04 -14.97 1.11
C PRO A 346 -12.51 -14.59 1.29
N GLU A 347 -12.78 -13.56 2.11
CA GLU A 347 -14.12 -13.13 2.44
C GLU A 347 -14.11 -11.66 2.90
N VAL A 348 -14.99 -10.87 2.29
CA VAL A 348 -15.32 -9.49 2.70
C VAL A 348 -16.84 -9.34 2.66
N ASP A 349 -17.39 -8.84 3.76
CA ASP A 349 -18.80 -8.52 3.90
C ASP A 349 -19.01 -7.01 3.87
N LEU A 350 -19.97 -6.57 3.06
CA LEU A 350 -20.34 -5.16 2.93
C LEU A 350 -21.84 -5.01 3.19
N ALA A 351 -22.22 -3.93 3.89
CA ALA A 351 -23.62 -3.67 4.20
C ALA A 351 -24.00 -2.19 4.11
N GLU A 352 -25.27 -2.00 3.78
CA GLU A 352 -26.08 -0.79 3.81
C GLU A 352 -27.36 -1.10 4.63
N PRO A 353 -28.17 -0.10 5.06
CA PRO A 353 -29.29 -0.34 5.98
C PRO A 353 -30.30 -1.41 5.51
N ASN A 354 -30.43 -1.58 4.19
CA ASN A 354 -31.40 -2.51 3.58
C ASN A 354 -30.77 -3.49 2.57
N PHE A 355 -29.46 -3.42 2.34
CA PHE A 355 -28.77 -4.19 1.31
C PHE A 355 -27.45 -4.73 1.88
N SER A 356 -27.03 -5.89 1.39
CA SER A 356 -25.75 -6.48 1.78
C SER A 356 -25.16 -7.24 0.62
N ALA A 357 -23.84 -7.35 0.62
CA ALA A 357 -23.07 -8.22 -0.23
C ALA A 357 -22.08 -8.95 0.66
N THR A 358 -22.40 -10.22 0.94
CA THR A 358 -21.65 -11.07 1.86
C THR A 358 -20.82 -12.08 1.10
N GLU A 359 -19.78 -12.62 1.72
CA GLU A 359 -18.94 -13.66 1.13
C GLU A 359 -18.34 -13.24 -0.22
N GLN A 360 -17.92 -11.98 -0.35
CA GLN A 360 -17.20 -11.50 -1.54
C GLN A 360 -15.72 -11.89 -1.43
N ASP A 361 -15.19 -12.60 -2.42
CA ASP A 361 -13.84 -13.19 -2.39
C ASP A 361 -12.91 -12.65 -3.49
N GLU A 362 -13.38 -11.73 -4.32
CA GLU A 362 -12.58 -11.04 -5.35
C GLU A 362 -12.08 -9.67 -4.85
N PHE A 363 -11.82 -9.54 -3.54
CA PHE A 363 -11.20 -8.36 -2.94
C PHE A 363 -9.69 -8.50 -2.86
N MET A 364 -8.99 -7.70 -3.66
CA MET A 364 -7.53 -7.69 -3.67
C MET A 364 -6.98 -6.84 -2.51
N LEU A 365 -5.91 -7.31 -1.88
CA LEU A 365 -5.08 -6.49 -0.98
C LEU A 365 -4.11 -5.63 -1.81
N ASP A 366 -4.23 -4.31 -1.70
CA ASP A 366 -3.36 -3.37 -2.40
C ASP A 366 -2.73 -2.39 -1.40
N ALA A 367 -1.49 -2.69 -1.00
CA ALA A 367 -0.69 -1.80 -0.16
C ALA A 367 -0.33 -0.48 -0.87
N GLY A 368 -0.31 -0.44 -2.20
CA GLY A 368 -0.08 0.78 -2.99
C GLY A 368 -1.28 1.71 -3.05
N ALA A 369 -2.49 1.19 -2.84
CA ALA A 369 -3.73 1.96 -2.81
C ALA A 369 -3.95 2.59 -1.42
N GLN A 370 -4.12 3.92 -1.38
CA GLN A 370 -4.49 4.61 -0.15
C GLN A 370 -5.99 4.51 0.14
N VAL A 371 -6.83 4.20 -0.85
CA VAL A 371 -8.29 4.23 -0.72
C VAL A 371 -8.89 2.88 -1.13
N THR A 372 -9.90 2.44 -0.39
CA THR A 372 -10.69 1.25 -0.72
C THR A 372 -11.62 1.51 -1.91
N VAL A 373 -11.75 0.52 -2.78
CA VAL A 373 -12.53 0.57 -4.02
C VAL A 373 -13.55 -0.55 -4.05
N ILE A 374 -14.72 -0.30 -4.63
CA ILE A 374 -15.74 -1.30 -4.94
C ILE A 374 -16.13 -1.24 -6.42
N SER A 375 -16.48 -2.39 -7.00
CA SER A 375 -16.97 -2.45 -8.38
C SER A 375 -18.37 -1.86 -8.53
N SER A 376 -18.73 -1.53 -9.77
CA SER A 376 -20.09 -1.10 -10.11
C SER A 376 -21.12 -2.21 -9.89
N THR A 377 -20.74 -3.47 -10.06
CA THR A 377 -21.59 -4.64 -9.74
C THR A 377 -21.91 -4.70 -8.26
N LEU A 378 -20.90 -4.49 -7.41
CA LEU A 378 -21.07 -4.50 -5.96
C LEU A 378 -21.86 -3.28 -5.49
N ALA A 379 -21.58 -2.10 -6.04
CA ALA A 379 -22.37 -0.89 -5.78
C ALA A 379 -23.86 -1.08 -6.12
N ALA A 380 -24.18 -1.77 -7.22
CA ALA A 380 -25.56 -2.10 -7.57
C ALA A 380 -26.21 -3.08 -6.58
N ARG A 381 -25.47 -4.08 -6.07
CA ARG A 381 -25.97 -5.00 -5.02
C ARG A 381 -26.27 -4.26 -3.71
N LEU A 382 -25.47 -3.25 -3.38
CA LEU A 382 -25.64 -2.40 -2.19
C LEU A 382 -26.70 -1.29 -2.39
N GLY A 383 -27.29 -1.18 -3.59
CA GLY A 383 -28.32 -0.18 -3.88
C GLY A 383 -27.78 1.26 -3.99
N LEU A 384 -26.47 1.42 -4.21
CA LEU A 384 -25.82 2.72 -4.35
C LEU A 384 -26.17 3.36 -5.70
N ASN A 385 -26.39 4.67 -5.69
CA ASN A 385 -26.77 5.42 -6.88
C ASN A 385 -25.62 6.33 -7.36
N PRO A 386 -24.92 5.99 -8.45
CA PRO A 386 -23.81 6.80 -8.97
C PRO A 386 -24.22 8.19 -9.47
N ALA A 387 -25.51 8.44 -9.69
CA ALA A 387 -26.00 9.81 -9.97
C ALA A 387 -26.11 10.67 -8.71
N ASN A 388 -26.15 10.06 -7.52
CA ASN A 388 -26.23 10.73 -6.23
C ASN A 388 -25.19 10.18 -5.22
N PRO A 389 -23.89 10.34 -5.50
CA PRO A 389 -22.82 9.95 -4.60
C PRO A 389 -22.72 10.88 -3.38
N ASP A 390 -22.08 10.39 -2.32
CA ASP A 390 -21.79 11.17 -1.12
C ASP A 390 -20.61 12.14 -1.32
N PHE A 391 -19.66 11.75 -2.17
CA PHE A 391 -18.54 12.56 -2.63
C PHE A 391 -18.11 12.14 -4.04
N GLU A 392 -17.29 12.94 -4.69
CA GLU A 392 -16.68 12.61 -5.98
C GLU A 392 -15.16 12.79 -5.84
N VAL A 393 -14.39 11.98 -6.56
CA VAL A 393 -12.93 12.08 -6.60
C VAL A 393 -12.48 12.40 -8.01
N GLU A 394 -11.58 13.37 -8.12
CA GLU A 394 -10.91 13.75 -9.38
C GLU A 394 -9.63 12.91 -9.50
N ILE A 395 -9.62 11.93 -10.39
CA ILE A 395 -8.50 11.01 -10.60
C ILE A 395 -7.74 11.41 -11.86
N THR A 396 -6.45 11.63 -11.72
CA THR A 396 -5.50 11.72 -12.83
C THR A 396 -4.79 10.39 -13.00
N ASP A 397 -4.85 9.82 -14.20
CA ASP A 397 -4.19 8.56 -14.50
C ASP A 397 -2.72 8.75 -14.91
N VAL A 398 -2.05 7.65 -15.29
CA VAL A 398 -0.64 7.67 -15.74
C VAL A 398 -0.43 8.42 -17.06
N THR A 399 -1.47 8.67 -17.85
CA THR A 399 -1.41 9.47 -19.09
C THR A 399 -1.56 10.97 -18.81
N GLY A 400 -1.96 11.34 -17.59
CA GLY A 400 -2.28 12.72 -17.21
C GLY A 400 -3.72 13.12 -17.51
N GLU A 401 -4.57 12.19 -17.99
CA GLU A 401 -6.00 12.45 -18.19
C GLU A 401 -6.73 12.40 -16.85
N THR A 402 -7.65 13.35 -16.65
CA THR A 402 -8.42 13.46 -15.42
C THR A 402 -9.88 13.05 -15.62
N THR A 403 -10.39 12.22 -14.72
CA THR A 403 -11.80 11.77 -14.68
C THR A 403 -12.39 11.91 -13.28
N ASN A 404 -13.70 12.13 -13.19
CA ASN A 404 -14.40 12.16 -11.90
C ASN A 404 -15.11 10.84 -11.64
N LEU A 405 -14.89 10.26 -10.47
CA LEU A 405 -15.56 9.03 -10.02
C LEU A 405 -16.44 9.27 -8.79
N PRO A 406 -17.58 8.56 -8.68
CA PRO A 406 -18.44 8.64 -7.51
C PRO A 406 -17.83 7.87 -6.33
N GLY A 407 -17.97 8.45 -5.13
CA GLY A 407 -17.63 7.84 -3.86
C GLY A 407 -18.81 7.83 -2.89
N PHE A 408 -18.79 6.85 -1.98
CA PHE A 408 -19.87 6.56 -1.05
C PHE A 408 -19.31 6.28 0.34
N TYR A 409 -20.12 6.50 1.38
CA TYR A 409 -19.85 5.95 2.71
C TYR A 409 -20.71 4.71 2.93
N LEU A 410 -20.06 3.55 3.05
CA LEU A 410 -20.75 2.31 3.37
C LEU A 410 -21.05 2.24 4.86
N ASP A 411 -22.23 1.74 5.23
CA ASP A 411 -22.58 1.53 6.64
C ASP A 411 -21.58 0.61 7.33
N SER A 412 -21.16 -0.49 6.70
CA SER A 412 -20.09 -1.34 7.22
C SER A 412 -19.32 -2.13 6.18
N ILE A 413 -18.04 -2.37 6.50
CA ILE A 413 -17.19 -3.41 5.89
C ILE A 413 -16.69 -4.31 7.03
N GLU A 414 -16.85 -5.62 6.90
CA GLU A 414 -16.35 -6.62 7.85
C GLU A 414 -15.44 -7.61 7.10
N ILE A 415 -14.24 -7.88 7.63
CA ILE A 415 -13.31 -8.88 7.11
C ILE A 415 -13.10 -9.92 8.21
N PRO A 416 -13.59 -11.16 8.01
CA PRO A 416 -13.44 -12.21 8.99
C PRO A 416 -11.99 -12.52 9.30
N ALA A 417 -11.71 -12.74 10.59
CA ALA A 417 -10.37 -13.02 11.08
C ALA A 417 -10.39 -14.01 12.25
N ILE A 418 -9.28 -14.70 12.46
CA ILE A 418 -9.00 -15.43 13.69
C ILE A 418 -8.68 -14.42 14.79
N GLY A 419 -9.29 -14.60 15.97
CA GLY A 419 -9.18 -13.66 17.07
C GLY A 419 -10.27 -12.60 16.98
N GLN A 420 -9.93 -11.42 16.46
CA GLN A 420 -10.85 -10.29 16.33
C GLN A 420 -11.06 -9.94 14.87
N TRP A 421 -12.31 -9.75 14.46
CA TRP A 421 -12.62 -9.29 13.10
C TRP A 421 -12.14 -7.85 12.89
N LEU A 422 -11.73 -7.56 11.66
CA LEU A 422 -11.61 -6.19 11.18
C LEU A 422 -13.02 -5.71 10.83
N SER A 423 -13.55 -4.75 11.58
CA SER A 423 -14.89 -4.22 11.38
C SER A 423 -14.83 -2.71 11.29
N PHE A 424 -15.40 -2.16 10.23
CA PHE A 424 -15.40 -0.74 9.93
C PHE A 424 -16.82 -0.28 9.71
N THR A 425 -17.15 0.94 10.12
CA THR A 425 -18.46 1.56 9.85
C THR A 425 -18.31 2.94 9.25
N ASN A 426 -19.28 3.39 8.45
CA ASN A 426 -19.22 4.67 7.73
C ASN A 426 -17.94 4.79 6.88
N VAL A 427 -17.71 3.77 6.06
CA VAL A 427 -16.44 3.53 5.37
C VAL A 427 -16.43 4.23 4.01
N PRO A 428 -15.50 5.16 3.74
CA PRO A 428 -15.40 5.76 2.43
C PRO A 428 -14.86 4.74 1.41
N VAL A 429 -15.58 4.60 0.30
CA VAL A 429 -15.19 3.78 -0.85
C VAL A 429 -15.38 4.56 -2.13
N ILE A 430 -14.56 4.26 -3.14
CA ILE A 430 -14.71 4.79 -4.50
C ILE A 430 -15.31 3.69 -5.38
N MET A 431 -16.30 4.02 -6.20
CA MET A 431 -16.83 3.07 -7.17
C MET A 431 -15.98 3.10 -8.44
N LEU A 432 -15.28 2.00 -8.70
CA LEU A 432 -14.41 1.85 -9.85
C LEU A 432 -14.32 0.39 -10.28
N ASP A 433 -14.53 0.14 -11.56
CA ASP A 433 -14.37 -1.19 -12.15
C ASP A 433 -12.89 -1.42 -12.47
N VAL A 434 -12.32 -2.41 -11.80
CA VAL A 434 -10.92 -2.76 -11.93
C VAL A 434 -10.79 -4.17 -12.46
N ALA A 435 -10.07 -4.35 -13.57
CA ALA A 435 -9.96 -5.67 -14.19
C ALA A 435 -9.17 -6.64 -13.32
N SER A 436 -9.63 -7.89 -13.30
CA SER A 436 -8.93 -8.99 -12.63
C SER A 436 -7.91 -9.65 -13.54
N VAL A 437 -6.79 -10.09 -12.98
CA VAL A 437 -5.80 -10.95 -13.65
C VAL A 437 -6.40 -12.31 -14.05
N GLU A 438 -7.48 -12.73 -13.39
CA GLU A 438 -8.22 -13.96 -13.69
C GLU A 438 -9.27 -13.75 -14.82
N GLY A 439 -9.42 -12.51 -15.30
CA GLY A 439 -10.45 -12.08 -16.23
C GLY A 439 -11.68 -11.49 -15.53
N GLY A 440 -12.44 -10.65 -16.23
CA GLY A 440 -13.57 -9.92 -15.62
C GLY A 440 -13.11 -8.71 -14.80
N PHE A 441 -13.88 -8.36 -13.77
CA PHE A 441 -13.58 -7.24 -12.85
C PHE A 441 -13.58 -7.77 -11.42
N LEU A 442 -12.68 -7.24 -10.61
CA LEU A 442 -12.64 -7.48 -9.16
C LEU A 442 -13.93 -7.01 -8.49
N ASP A 443 -14.30 -7.62 -7.37
CA ASP A 443 -15.34 -7.09 -6.48
C ASP A 443 -14.89 -5.76 -5.85
N GLY A 444 -13.60 -5.65 -5.53
CA GLY A 444 -13.00 -4.43 -5.03
C GLY A 444 -11.53 -4.55 -4.64
N ILE A 445 -11.04 -3.49 -4.02
CA ILE A 445 -9.66 -3.39 -3.52
C ILE A 445 -9.71 -2.87 -2.09
N ILE A 446 -9.03 -3.56 -1.19
CA ILE A 446 -8.82 -3.09 0.17
C ILE A 446 -7.52 -2.29 0.20
N GLY A 447 -7.65 -0.98 0.41
CA GLY A 447 -6.53 -0.04 0.51
C GLY A 447 -6.09 0.22 1.96
N MET A 448 -5.02 1.00 2.09
CA MET A 448 -4.40 1.31 3.39
C MET A 448 -5.24 2.23 4.28
N ASN A 449 -6.34 2.81 3.80
CA ASN A 449 -7.24 3.61 4.63
C ASN A 449 -7.85 2.81 5.79
N LEU A 450 -8.04 1.49 5.60
CA LEU A 450 -8.59 0.60 6.62
C LEU A 450 -7.53 0.15 7.65
N PHE A 451 -6.24 0.37 7.38
CA PHE A 451 -5.14 -0.08 8.24
C PHE A 451 -4.51 1.02 9.10
N ASN A 452 -5.02 2.26 9.02
CA ASN A 452 -4.48 3.41 9.75
C ASN A 452 -4.50 3.30 11.28
N GLU A 453 -5.29 2.37 11.85
CA GLU A 453 -5.39 2.17 13.31
C GLU A 453 -4.84 0.80 13.74
N TYR A 454 -4.06 0.14 12.88
CA TYR A 454 -3.48 -1.17 13.14
C TYR A 454 -1.98 -1.18 12.88
N ASN A 455 -1.23 -1.80 13.80
CA ASN A 455 0.06 -2.36 13.43
C ASN A 455 -0.18 -3.76 12.87
N PHE A 456 0.54 -4.12 11.82
CA PHE A 456 0.33 -5.41 11.18
C PHE A 456 1.59 -5.95 10.52
N VAL A 457 1.63 -7.27 10.36
CA VAL A 457 2.63 -7.98 9.55
C VAL A 457 1.90 -8.63 8.39
N LEU A 458 2.24 -8.23 7.17
CA LEU A 458 1.91 -8.99 5.99
C LEU A 458 2.94 -10.11 5.87
N ASN A 459 2.55 -11.33 6.19
CA ASN A 459 3.35 -12.50 5.91
C ASN A 459 3.04 -12.93 4.49
N GLY A 460 4.02 -12.78 3.61
CA GLY A 460 3.99 -13.33 2.26
C GLY A 460 3.84 -14.84 2.24
N GLY A 461 4.12 -15.43 1.10
CA GLY A 461 4.08 -16.86 0.89
C GLY A 461 3.03 -17.28 -0.11
N GLY A 462 2.51 -18.50 0.04
CA GLY A 462 1.59 -19.12 -0.92
C GLY A 462 2.29 -19.75 -2.14
N MET A 463 3.61 -19.64 -2.25
CA MET A 463 4.38 -20.40 -3.25
C MET A 463 4.50 -21.88 -2.86
N ASN A 464 5.05 -22.70 -3.75
CA ASN A 464 5.20 -24.13 -3.51
C ASN A 464 5.93 -24.40 -2.19
N LEU A 465 5.32 -25.25 -1.36
CA LEU A 465 5.83 -25.67 -0.04
C LEU A 465 5.81 -24.59 1.06
N GLN A 466 5.38 -23.37 0.75
CA GLN A 466 5.19 -22.32 1.75
C GLN A 466 3.78 -22.37 2.36
N THR A 467 3.63 -21.78 3.55
CA THR A 467 2.30 -21.55 4.13
C THR A 467 1.51 -20.55 3.29
N PRO A 468 0.17 -20.63 3.28
CA PRO A 468 -0.66 -19.58 2.68
C PRO A 468 -0.32 -18.21 3.27
N PRO A 469 -0.38 -17.13 2.47
CA PRO A 469 -0.12 -15.78 2.96
C PRO A 469 -1.17 -15.35 3.98
N TYR A 470 -0.83 -14.40 4.84
CA TYR A 470 -1.74 -13.90 5.88
C TYR A 470 -1.31 -12.54 6.42
N ILE A 471 -2.26 -11.82 7.00
CA ILE A 471 -2.00 -10.62 7.80
C ILE A 471 -2.18 -10.97 9.26
N GLU A 472 -1.15 -10.72 10.08
CA GLU A 472 -1.31 -10.61 11.53
C GLU A 472 -1.45 -9.15 11.92
N PHE A 473 -2.35 -8.82 12.85
CA PHE A 473 -2.59 -7.43 13.22
C PHE A 473 -3.01 -7.26 14.68
N GLU A 474 -2.74 -6.07 15.19
CA GLU A 474 -3.26 -5.58 16.46
C GLU A 474 -3.67 -4.11 16.34
N PRO A 475 -4.76 -3.70 17.02
CA PRO A 475 -5.11 -2.29 17.08
C PRO A 475 -3.97 -1.51 17.72
N ILE A 476 -3.63 -0.37 17.15
CA ILE A 476 -2.74 0.59 17.79
C ILE A 476 -3.40 1.00 19.11
N PRO A 477 -2.72 0.83 20.25
CA PRO A 477 -3.23 1.31 21.52
C PRO A 477 -3.61 2.79 21.42
N TYR A 478 -4.84 3.11 21.81
CA TYR A 478 -5.24 4.50 21.88
C TYR A 478 -4.45 5.17 23.01
N HIS A 479 -3.51 6.03 22.63
CA HIS A 479 -2.79 6.90 23.55
C HIS A 479 -3.52 8.22 23.66
N ILE A 480 -3.74 8.72 24.88
CA ILE A 480 -4.21 10.08 25.07
C ILE A 480 -3.00 10.98 24.80
N PRO A 481 -3.03 11.93 23.85
CA PRO A 481 -1.85 12.70 23.45
C PRO A 481 -1.08 13.37 24.61
N ALA A 482 -1.80 13.77 25.66
CA ALA A 482 -1.22 14.43 26.84
C ALA A 482 -0.98 13.50 28.05
N ASP A 483 -1.12 12.19 27.88
CA ASP A 483 -0.77 11.17 28.89
C ASP A 483 0.73 10.84 28.75
N ILE A 484 1.55 11.71 29.34
CA ILE A 484 3.00 11.74 29.20
C ILE A 484 3.72 11.27 30.47
N ALA A 485 2.99 11.09 31.57
CA ALA A 485 3.52 10.74 32.87
C ALA A 485 2.71 9.61 33.53
N PRO A 486 3.37 8.61 34.15
CA PRO A 486 4.81 8.37 34.15
C PRO A 486 5.32 8.04 32.73
N LEU A 487 6.63 7.85 32.56
CA LEU A 487 7.19 7.50 31.25
C LEU A 487 6.45 6.30 30.63
N GLY A 488 5.75 6.54 29.52
CA GLY A 488 4.89 5.55 28.85
C GLY A 488 3.37 5.78 29.01
N GLY A 489 2.97 6.75 29.83
CA GLY A 489 1.58 7.05 30.17
C GLY A 489 0.98 6.09 31.19
N ASP A 490 0.05 6.57 32.03
CA ASP A 490 -0.78 5.73 32.91
C ASP A 490 -2.22 5.58 32.43
N GLY A 491 -2.51 6.05 31.21
CA GLY A 491 -3.83 6.09 30.63
C GLY A 491 -4.64 7.28 31.11
N LYS A 492 -4.06 8.28 31.77
CA LYS A 492 -4.79 9.43 32.32
C LYS A 492 -4.02 10.72 32.09
N VAL A 493 -4.75 11.81 31.86
CA VAL A 493 -4.15 13.15 31.80
C VAL A 493 -4.48 13.90 33.08
N ASN A 494 -3.51 13.99 33.98
CA ASN A 494 -3.68 14.49 35.34
C ASN A 494 -2.47 15.31 35.82
N SER A 495 -2.40 15.55 37.14
CA SER A 495 -1.32 16.33 37.77
C SER A 495 0.09 15.78 37.53
N LEU A 496 0.24 14.48 37.26
CA LEU A 496 1.52 13.89 36.91
C LEU A 496 2.00 14.39 35.56
N ASP A 497 1.12 14.42 34.56
CA ASP A 497 1.40 14.91 33.21
C ASP A 497 1.74 16.38 33.22
N LEU A 498 0.96 17.18 33.95
CA LEU A 498 1.25 18.60 34.13
C LEU A 498 2.60 18.83 34.80
N ALA A 499 2.97 18.00 35.77
CA ALA A 499 4.25 18.13 36.46
C ALA A 499 5.42 17.80 35.53
N ASP A 500 5.32 16.75 34.69
CA ASP A 500 6.35 16.40 33.73
C ASP A 500 6.43 17.39 32.57
N PHE A 501 5.28 17.89 32.09
CA PHE A 501 5.21 19.00 31.15
C PHE A 501 5.93 20.24 31.70
N ALA A 502 5.60 20.66 32.93
CA ALA A 502 6.19 21.83 33.56
C ALA A 502 7.71 21.71 33.77
N LYS A 503 8.22 20.49 33.99
CA LYS A 503 9.68 20.24 34.05
C LYS A 503 10.36 20.45 32.70
N ALA A 504 9.66 20.22 31.60
CA ALA A 504 10.17 20.31 30.24
C ALA A 504 9.78 21.62 29.53
N TYR A 505 9.04 22.53 30.19
CA TYR A 505 8.61 23.79 29.59
C TYR A 505 9.80 24.66 29.11
N LEU A 506 9.70 25.14 27.87
CA LEU A 506 10.73 25.81 27.06
C LEU A 506 11.97 24.97 26.74
N ALA A 507 11.95 23.66 27.02
CA ALA A 507 13.02 22.78 26.59
C ALA A 507 12.97 22.62 25.07
N THR A 508 14.14 22.38 24.50
CA THR A 508 14.37 22.00 23.10
C THR A 508 15.12 20.66 23.07
N PRO A 509 15.28 19.98 21.92
CA PRO A 509 16.02 18.71 21.84
C PRO A 509 17.44 18.73 22.43
N THR A 510 18.05 19.91 22.57
CA THR A 510 19.40 20.07 23.18
C THR A 510 19.38 20.25 24.71
N SER A 511 18.20 20.39 25.31
CA SER A 511 18.05 20.67 26.74
C SER A 511 18.12 19.38 27.56
N LEU A 512 18.75 19.43 28.74
CA LEU A 512 18.89 18.25 29.63
C LEU A 512 17.54 17.73 30.16
N ASN A 513 16.52 18.59 30.19
CA ASN A 513 15.15 18.30 30.60
C ASN A 513 14.20 18.11 29.41
N TRP A 514 14.73 17.90 28.20
CA TRP A 514 13.90 17.59 27.04
C TRP A 514 13.05 16.35 27.28
N ASN A 515 11.75 16.48 27.07
CA ASN A 515 10.83 15.37 27.02
C ASN A 515 10.09 15.43 25.69
N SER A 516 10.49 14.61 24.73
CA SER A 516 9.86 14.57 23.40
C SER A 516 8.36 14.28 23.44
N LYS A 517 7.83 13.68 24.52
CA LYS A 517 6.39 13.48 24.70
C LYS A 517 5.64 14.74 25.12
N ALA A 518 6.34 15.73 25.71
CA ALA A 518 5.75 17.01 26.06
C ALA A 518 5.71 18.00 24.88
N ASP A 519 6.43 17.72 23.77
CA ASP A 519 6.34 18.44 22.49
C ASP A 519 5.22 17.82 21.64
N MET A 520 3.99 18.11 22.05
CA MET A 520 2.75 17.58 21.49
C MET A 520 2.41 18.20 20.12
N VAL A 521 2.94 19.38 19.79
CA VAL A 521 2.84 19.95 18.43
C VAL A 521 4.00 19.57 17.51
N SER A 522 5.04 18.93 18.05
CA SER A 522 6.22 18.43 17.32
C SER A 522 6.97 19.53 16.57
N ASP A 523 7.10 20.71 17.16
CA ASP A 523 7.83 21.86 16.59
C ASP A 523 9.23 22.06 17.23
N ALA A 524 9.69 21.06 17.99
CA ALA A 524 10.97 21.03 18.68
C ALA A 524 11.14 22.09 19.78
N ILE A 525 10.04 22.64 20.31
CA ILE A 525 10.03 23.47 21.50
C ILE A 525 8.78 23.19 22.34
N ILE A 526 8.96 22.96 23.64
CA ILE A 526 7.81 22.70 24.52
C ILE A 526 7.28 24.04 25.04
N ASP A 527 6.12 24.50 24.58
CA ASP A 527 5.63 25.84 24.91
C ASP A 527 4.10 25.93 25.16
N CYS A 528 3.51 27.11 24.99
CA CYS A 528 2.09 27.32 25.26
C CYS A 528 1.16 26.61 24.26
N TYR A 529 1.64 26.27 23.06
CA TYR A 529 0.89 25.48 22.09
C TYR A 529 0.73 24.04 22.58
N ASP A 530 1.79 23.43 23.11
CA ASP A 530 1.72 22.11 23.74
C ASP A 530 0.85 22.12 25.00
N PHE A 531 0.98 23.18 25.82
CA PHE A 531 0.15 23.33 27.01
C PHE A 531 -1.34 23.39 26.67
N THR A 532 -1.68 23.94 25.50
CA THR A 532 -3.07 23.98 25.01
C THR A 532 -3.59 22.57 24.73
N ILE A 533 -2.76 21.70 24.15
CA ILE A 533 -3.09 20.27 23.96
C ILE A 533 -3.26 19.60 25.33
N LEU A 534 -2.33 19.79 26.26
CA LEU A 534 -2.46 19.24 27.61
C LEU A 534 -3.78 19.65 28.30
N GLY A 535 -4.14 20.94 28.17
CA GLY A 535 -5.40 21.46 28.68
C GLY A 535 -6.64 20.88 28.00
N GLU A 536 -6.60 20.64 26.69
CA GLU A 536 -7.68 20.03 25.91
C GLU A 536 -7.98 18.60 26.36
N TYR A 537 -6.93 17.85 26.71
CA TYR A 537 -7.04 16.45 27.14
C TYR A 537 -7.14 16.29 28.67
N TRP A 538 -7.13 17.38 29.44
CA TRP A 538 -7.13 17.34 30.90
C TRP A 538 -8.30 16.54 31.49
N GLY A 539 -7.99 15.59 32.37
CA GLY A 539 -8.97 14.74 33.04
C GLY A 539 -9.54 13.61 32.18
N GLN A 540 -9.04 13.43 30.96
CA GLN A 540 -9.35 12.22 30.18
C GLN A 540 -8.66 11.00 30.81
N GLU A 541 -9.32 9.85 30.71
CA GLU A 541 -8.84 8.56 31.21
C GLU A 541 -9.27 7.47 30.21
N LEU A 542 -8.36 6.54 29.93
CA LEU A 542 -8.64 5.35 29.13
C LEU A 542 -9.64 4.48 29.86
N ALA A 543 -10.63 3.96 29.13
CA ALA A 543 -11.53 2.97 29.71
C ALA A 543 -10.71 1.73 30.12
N PRO A 544 -10.95 1.18 31.32
CA PRO A 544 -10.21 0.03 31.83
C PRO A 544 -10.40 -1.24 31.01
#